data_AF-W2JMN8-F1
#
_entry.id   AF-W2JMN8-F1
#
_cell.length_a   1.000
_cell.length_b   1.000
_cell.length_c   1.000
_cell.angle_alpha   90.00
_cell.angle_beta   90.00
_cell.angle_gamma   90.00
#
_symmetry.space_group_name_H-M   'P 1'
#
loop_
_entity.id
_entity.type
_entity.pdbx_description
1 polymer ?
#
loop_
_entity_poly.entity_id
_entity_poly.type
_entity_poly.pdbx_seq_one_letter_code
_entity_poly.pdbx_strand_id
1 'polypeptide(L)' 'MGTPKIGGTHWIAVSNKHKRYFDPLGLPRPRVIPKDYSYKEVDIQDPQFGHCGQYCVLWLYYLQHGKEDDFYKLFKQLG' A
#
# COMPACT_ATOMS: atom_id res chain seq x y z
N MET A 1 17.34 -11.17 -3.02
CA MET A 1 17.44 -9.89 -2.27
C MET A 1 17.92 -8.81 -3.22
N GLY A 2 17.19 -7.69 -3.34
CA GLY A 2 17.48 -6.62 -4.30
C GLY A 2 18.77 -5.86 -4.00
N THR A 3 19.36 -5.21 -5.00
CA THR A 3 20.61 -4.45 -4.91
C THR A 3 20.40 -3.13 -4.14
N PRO A 4 21.13 -2.81 -3.05
CA PRO A 4 20.86 -1.63 -2.22
C PRO A 4 20.99 -0.27 -2.92
N LYS A 5 21.68 -0.21 -4.07
CA LYS A 5 21.90 1.03 -4.82
C LYS A 5 20.81 1.36 -5.85
N ILE A 6 19.95 0.41 -6.23
CA ILE A 6 18.91 0.59 -7.27
C ILE A 6 17.61 -0.18 -6.93
N GLY A 7 17.69 -1.26 -6.15
CA GLY A 7 16.56 -2.05 -5.67
C GLY A 7 16.06 -1.57 -4.31
N GLY A 8 14.88 -0.96 -4.30
CA GLY A 8 14.13 -0.72 -3.07
C GLY A 8 13.81 -2.04 -2.35
N THR A 9 13.75 -1.99 -1.02
CA THR A 9 13.39 -3.13 -0.16
C THR A 9 11.88 -3.26 0.06
N HIS A 10 11.13 -2.18 -0.17
CA HIS A 10 9.71 -2.09 0.08
C HIS A 10 9.05 -1.12 -0.90
N TRP A 11 7.86 -1.48 -1.37
CA TRP A 11 7.05 -0.64 -2.25
C TRP A 11 5.80 -0.17 -1.50
N ILE A 12 5.50 1.11 -1.66
CA ILE A 12 4.28 1.77 -1.19
C ILE A 12 3.53 2.35 -2.40
N ALA A 13 2.23 2.59 -2.24
CA ALA A 13 1.43 3.27 -3.25
C ALA A 13 0.97 4.65 -2.78
N VAL A 14 1.02 5.62 -3.69
CA VAL A 14 0.61 6.99 -3.43
C VAL A 14 -0.25 7.46 -4.59
N SER A 15 -1.43 8.01 -4.30
CA SER A 15 -2.30 8.62 -5.32
C SER A 15 -2.42 10.12 -5.09
N ASN A 16 -1.84 10.90 -5.99
CA ASN A 16 -1.93 12.37 -5.95
C ASN A 16 -3.34 12.87 -6.29
N LYS A 17 -4.04 12.18 -7.19
CA LYS A 17 -5.43 12.50 -7.58
C LYS A 17 -6.39 12.35 -6.41
N HIS A 18 -6.26 11.26 -5.66
CA HIS A 18 -7.18 10.92 -4.58
C HIS A 18 -6.68 11.37 -3.19
N LYS A 19 -5.45 11.89 -3.09
CA LYS A 19 -4.78 12.24 -1.82
C LYS A 19 -4.78 11.06 -0.85
N ARG A 20 -4.30 9.92 -1.34
CA ARG A 20 -4.31 8.63 -0.62
C ARG A 20 -2.93 7.99 -0.57
N TYR A 21 -2.63 7.34 0.54
CA TYR A 21 -1.43 6.55 0.78
C TYR A 21 -1.80 5.12 1.17
N PHE A 22 -1.02 4.17 0.71
CA PHE A 22 -1.17 2.76 1.07
C PHE A 22 0.19 2.10 1.28
N ASP A 23 0.28 1.40 2.42
CA ASP A 23 1.36 0.50 2.75
C ASP A 23 0.79 -0.90 3.00
N PRO A 24 1.22 -1.94 2.26
CA PRO A 24 0.80 -3.32 2.51
C PRO A 24 1.12 -3.85 3.91
N LEU A 25 2.13 -3.29 4.59
CA LEU A 25 2.52 -3.63 5.96
C LEU A 25 1.75 -2.81 7.01
N GLY A 26 0.76 -2.00 6.60
CA GLY A 26 -0.03 -1.17 7.50
C GLY A 26 0.75 -0.05 8.20
N LEU A 27 1.98 0.26 7.75
CA LEU A 27 2.83 1.25 8.39
C LEU A 27 2.32 2.69 8.18
N PRO A 28 2.56 3.59 9.15
CA PRO A 28 2.19 4.99 9.01
C PRO A 28 2.95 5.63 7.85
N ARG A 29 2.31 6.60 7.19
CA ARG A 29 2.92 7.31 6.07
C ARG A 29 4.26 7.95 6.48
N PRO A 30 5.32 7.83 5.66
CA PRO A 30 6.60 8.48 5.94
C PRO A 30 6.50 9.99 5.73
N ARG A 31 7.42 10.74 6.34
CA ARG A 31 7.42 12.23 6.33
C ARG A 31 7.48 12.85 4.94
N VAL A 32 7.95 12.12 3.94
CA VAL A 32 8.02 12.55 2.54
C VAL A 32 6.64 12.58 1.86
N ILE A 33 5.64 11.91 2.43
CA ILE A 33 4.26 11.93 1.94
C ILE A 33 3.51 13.10 2.60
N PRO A 34 2.82 13.95 1.82
CA PRO A 34 2.13 15.11 2.37
C PRO A 34 1.10 14.77 3.46
N LYS A 35 0.96 15.68 4.43
CA LYS A 35 0.10 15.46 5.62
C LYS A 35 -1.40 15.44 5.32
N ASP A 36 -1.82 15.91 4.15
CA ASP A 36 -3.20 15.89 3.67
C ASP A 36 -3.59 14.52 3.07
N TYR A 37 -2.68 13.55 2.97
CA TYR A 37 -2.97 12.24 2.37
C TYR A 37 -3.55 11.28 3.39
N SER A 38 -4.77 10.82 3.15
CA SER A 38 -5.44 9.83 4.01
C SER A 38 -4.87 8.42 3.78
N TYR A 39 -4.90 7.59 4.83
CA TYR A 39 -4.48 6.19 4.80
C TYR A 39 -5.25 5.35 5.81
N LYS A 40 -5.17 4.02 5.67
CA LYS A 40 -5.70 3.06 6.65
C LYS A 40 -4.55 2.19 7.14
N GLU A 41 -4.50 1.95 8.45
CA GLU A 41 -3.55 1.04 9.09
C GLU A 41 -4.15 -0.36 9.05
N VAL A 42 -3.89 -1.09 7.96
CA VAL A 42 -4.31 -2.48 7.78
C VAL A 42 -3.09 -3.27 7.34
N ASP A 43 -2.71 -4.26 8.13
CA ASP A 43 -1.66 -5.21 7.77
C ASP A 43 -2.22 -6.27 6.82
N ILE A 44 -1.73 -6.28 5.58
CA ILE A 44 -2.17 -7.18 4.51
C ILE A 44 -1.06 -8.16 4.13
N GLN A 45 0.20 -7.76 4.32
CA GLN A 45 1.35 -8.51 3.86
C GLN A 45 2.18 -9.00 5.03
N ASP A 46 2.47 -10.30 5.04
CA ASP A 46 3.52 -10.84 5.89
C ASP A 46 4.91 -10.27 5.45
N PRO A 47 5.66 -9.63 6.37
CA PRO A 47 6.93 -8.98 6.07
C PRO A 47 8.04 -9.95 5.62
N GLN A 48 7.86 -11.26 5.78
CA GLN A 48 8.81 -12.26 5.29
C GLN A 48 8.75 -12.45 3.76
N PHE A 49 7.71 -11.94 3.11
CA PHE A 49 7.49 -12.10 1.66
C PHE A 49 7.66 -10.79 0.88
N GLY A 50 7.96 -10.91 -0.41
CA GLY A 50 8.26 -9.78 -1.31
C GLY A 50 7.11 -9.30 -2.19
N HIS A 51 5.86 -9.35 -1.71
CA HIS A 51 4.65 -9.08 -2.51
C HIS A 51 4.17 -7.61 -2.51
N CYS A 52 4.88 -6.70 -1.84
CA CYS A 52 4.45 -5.31 -1.61
C CYS A 52 4.08 -4.56 -2.89
N GLY A 53 4.87 -4.73 -3.95
CA GLY A 53 4.56 -4.14 -5.26
C GLY A 53 3.24 -4.63 -5.86
N GLN A 54 2.90 -5.92 -5.69
CA GLN A 54 1.66 -6.50 -6.22
C GLN A 54 0.44 -5.95 -5.50
N TYR A 55 0.49 -5.88 -4.16
CA TYR A 55 -0.58 -5.26 -3.37
C TYR A 55 -0.73 -3.77 -3.70
N CYS A 56 0.37 -3.04 -3.91
CA CYS A 56 0.32 -1.63 -4.32
C CYS A 56 -0.41 -1.42 -5.64
N VAL A 57 -0.09 -2.22 -6.66
CA VAL A 57 -0.75 -2.13 -7.98
C VAL A 57 -2.23 -2.53 -7.86
N LEU A 58 -2.54 -3.58 -7.10
CA LEU A 58 -3.93 -4.00 -6.88
C LEU A 58 -4.74 -2.91 -6.18
N TRP A 59 -4.22 -2.33 -5.11
CA TRP A 59 -4.88 -1.23 -4.39
C TRP A 59 -5.10 -0.02 -5.31
N LEU A 60 -4.10 0.38 -6.10
CA LEU A 60 -4.24 1.48 -7.07
C LEU A 60 -5.35 1.21 -8.08
N TYR A 61 -5.46 -0.02 -8.58
CA TYR A 61 -6.53 -0.43 -9.48
C TYR A 61 -7.92 -0.23 -8.84
N TYR A 62 -8.13 -0.73 -7.62
CA TYR A 62 -9.41 -0.55 -6.91
C TYR A 62 -9.71 0.92 -6.60
N LEU A 63 -8.69 1.67 -6.16
CA LEU A 63 -8.83 3.09 -5.87
C LEU A 63 -9.24 3.89 -7.11
N GLN A 64 -8.61 3.64 -8.26
CA GLN A 64 -8.94 4.32 -9.52
C GLN A 64 -10.38 4.09 -9.97
N HIS A 65 -10.99 2.97 -9.57
CA HIS A 65 -12.38 2.63 -9.87
C HIS A 65 -13.36 3.01 -8.75
N GLY A 66 -12.91 3.74 -7.72
CA GLY A 66 -13.77 4.12 -6.59
C GLY A 66 -14.18 2.95 -5.68
N LYS A 67 -13.42 1.84 -5.71
CA LYS A 67 -13.70 0.58 -5.00
C LYS A 67 -12.68 0.27 -3.92
N GLU A 68 -12.06 1.28 -3.32
CA GLU A 68 -11.01 1.10 -2.28
C GLU A 68 -11.48 0.17 -1.15
N ASP A 69 -12.73 0.28 -0.70
CA ASP A 69 -13.24 -0.60 0.36
C ASP A 69 -13.37 -2.07 -0.06
N ASP A 70 -13.62 -2.36 -1.34
CA ASP A 70 -13.70 -3.72 -1.86
C ASP A 70 -12.33 -4.41 -1.85
N PHE A 71 -11.25 -3.65 -2.07
CA PHE A 71 -9.90 -4.16 -1.91
C PHE A 71 -9.66 -4.68 -0.48
N TYR A 72 -10.02 -3.90 0.54
CA TYR A 72 -9.82 -4.31 1.93
C TYR A 72 -10.70 -5.50 2.33
N LYS A 73 -11.86 -5.70 1.68
CA LYS A 73 -12.72 -6.87 1.92
C LYS A 73 -12.06 -8.19 1.51
N LEU A 74 -11.14 -8.18 0.54
CA LEU A 74 -10.41 -9.38 0.11
C LEU A 74 -9.59 -10.00 1.26
N PHE A 75 -9.18 -9.18 2.22
CA PHE A 75 -8.30 -9.57 3.33
C PHE A 75 -9.02 -9.61 4.68
N LYS A 76 -10.30 -9.20 4.73
CA LYS A 76 -11.14 -9.22 5.95
C LYS A 76 -11.43 -10.63 6.50
N GLN A 77 -11.05 -11.70 5.78
CA GLN A 77 -11.21 -13.09 6.24
C GLN A 77 -9.95 -13.70 6.85
N LEU A 78 -8.86 -12.93 7.01
CA LEU A 78 -7.59 -13.40 7.59
C LEU A 78 -7.41 -13.01 9.07
N GLY A 79 -8.49 -12.67 9.77
CA GLY A 79 -8.52 -12.38 11.21
C GLY A 79 -9.34 -13.40 11.98
#